data_AF-A0A4R6T593-F1
#
_entry.id   AF-A0A4R6T593-F1
#
_cell.length_a   1.000
_cell.length_b   1.000
_cell.length_c   1.000
_cell.angle_alpha   90.00
_cell.angle_beta   90.00
_cell.angle_gamma   90.00
#
_symmetry.space_group_name_H-M   'P 1'
#
loop_
_entity.id
_entity.type
_entity.pdbx_description
1 polymer ?
#
loop_
_entity_poly.entity_id
_entity_poly.type
_entity_poly.pdbx_seq_one_letter_code
_entity_poly.pdbx_strand_id
1 'polypeptide(L)'
;MKIQAFISLTLLFCFFGLVAFGQEEISEQIKIDRDNQLKELQEKLKVNEVLVTQLTDKIAASEGKNASEKEKMENLEKLQLALDNRLKILEEAPKTKINLNGQLAFTELLSIQRDIQPVELFLTSQSFFDQLSNASKIQQYKSFTSWKTDFDKWYSKEGQSDALVGVINQSLSLISNVSQAVPLYGTMVNTAISGVTNLVQTLGKKEKELYEKTPEMLRILTVTSQFEQQKSIIDHEWTLINKELEQLQKENTALMEDQMSYFGIAKDRYQRNYLQATLDADREAFKNECRKAISDKIAKLERDAETRGKWMGQVETYMYKVQSLRLRFGQLTTRMQSNIAQYEQLIQAYGDPSKFPAEFTSKITALNTPLNNLKNKFYSSFNPAKYIEDSAVMYIERN
;
A
#
# COMPACT_ATOMS: atom_id res chain seq x y z
N MET A 1 38.99 -54.37 35.05
CA MET A 1 40.31 -53.93 35.57
C MET A 1 40.55 -52.51 35.10
N LYS A 2 40.54 -51.54 36.04
CA LYS A 2 41.13 -50.18 36.08
C LYS A 2 41.25 -49.41 34.75
N ILE A 3 40.53 -48.32 34.47
CA ILE A 3 40.50 -46.97 35.11
C ILE A 3 41.88 -46.37 35.36
N GLN A 4 42.19 -45.32 34.61
CA GLN A 4 42.92 -44.07 34.95
C GLN A 4 42.95 -43.20 33.68
N ALA A 5 42.80 -41.89 33.62
CA ALA A 5 42.38 -40.79 34.51
C ALA A 5 42.34 -39.55 33.58
N PHE A 6 41.22 -38.84 33.42
CA PHE A 6 40.84 -37.60 34.12
C PHE A 6 41.52 -36.28 33.63
N ILE A 7 40.69 -35.46 32.97
CA ILE A 7 40.43 -34.01 33.15
C ILE A 7 41.54 -32.96 32.93
N SER A 8 41.31 -32.08 31.93
CA SER A 8 41.11 -30.62 32.10
C SER A 8 40.57 -30.04 30.78
N LEU A 9 39.33 -29.53 30.70
CA LEU A 9 38.77 -28.25 31.16
C LEU A 9 38.84 -27.13 30.10
N THR A 10 37.66 -26.82 29.55
CA THR A 10 37.12 -25.55 29.05
C THR A 10 37.73 -24.75 27.89
N LEU A 11 36.75 -24.16 27.16
CA LEU A 11 36.79 -22.90 26.39
C LEU A 11 37.35 -22.95 24.96
N LEU A 12 36.46 -23.22 24.00
CA LEU A 12 36.24 -22.28 22.89
C LEU A 12 34.86 -22.49 22.24
N PHE A 13 33.82 -22.01 22.91
CA PHE A 13 32.55 -21.65 22.25
C PHE A 13 32.78 -20.27 21.63
N CYS A 14 33.40 -20.22 20.45
CA CYS A 14 33.49 -18.99 19.65
C CYS A 14 32.46 -19.08 18.52
N PHE A 15 31.31 -18.47 18.80
CA PHE A 15 30.61 -17.58 17.88
C PHE A 15 30.88 -17.81 16.38
N PHE A 16 30.20 -18.79 15.79
CA PHE A 16 29.68 -18.59 14.43
C PHE A 16 28.36 -17.86 14.57
N GLY A 17 28.46 -16.58 14.93
CA GLY A 17 27.44 -15.62 14.57
C GLY A 17 27.46 -15.54 13.05
N LEU A 18 26.45 -16.11 12.41
CA LEU A 18 26.07 -15.74 11.06
C LEU A 18 25.74 -14.25 11.09
N VAL A 19 26.76 -13.42 10.85
CA VAL A 19 26.55 -12.07 10.37
C VAL A 19 26.00 -12.24 8.96
N ALA A 20 24.67 -12.24 8.84
CA ALA A 20 24.03 -11.93 7.59
C ALA A 20 24.50 -10.51 7.22
N PHE A 21 25.51 -10.41 6.36
CA PHE A 21 25.75 -9.20 5.60
C PHE A 21 24.49 -8.99 4.76
N GLY A 22 23.58 -8.16 5.27
CA GLY A 22 22.38 -7.77 4.56
C GLY A 22 22.79 -7.12 3.26
N GLN A 23 22.30 -7.66 2.15
CA GLN A 23 22.37 -7.00 0.86
C GLN A 23 21.66 -5.65 1.01
N GLU A 24 22.40 -4.56 0.88
CA GLU A 24 21.84 -3.21 0.94
C GLU A 24 20.86 -3.06 -0.25
N GLU A 25 19.63 -2.62 0.04
CA GLU A 25 18.59 -2.48 -0.98
C GLU A 25 19.07 -1.53 -2.08
N ILE A 26 18.87 -1.87 -3.37
CA ILE A 26 19.43 -1.10 -4.49
C ILE A 26 19.04 0.38 -4.46
N SER A 27 17.83 0.69 -3.98
CA SER A 27 17.36 2.06 -3.79
C SER A 27 18.24 2.87 -2.81
N GLU A 28 18.73 2.24 -1.75
CA GLU A 28 19.58 2.89 -0.76
C GLU A 28 21.00 3.11 -1.30
N GLN A 29 21.54 2.13 -2.02
CA GLN A 29 22.81 2.27 -2.73
C GLN A 29 22.77 3.44 -3.73
N ILE A 30 21.67 3.62 -4.47
CA ILE A 30 21.52 4.75 -5.41
C ILE A 30 21.58 6.09 -4.67
N LYS A 31 20.96 6.21 -3.49
CA LYS A 31 21.00 7.44 -2.69
C LYS A 31 22.41 7.75 -2.20
N ILE A 32 23.12 6.72 -1.70
CA ILE A 32 24.52 6.84 -1.26
C ILE A 32 25.41 7.28 -2.42
N ASP A 33 25.27 6.65 -3.59
CA ASP A 33 26.07 6.97 -4.77
C ASP A 33 25.83 8.39 -5.26
N ARG A 34 24.57 8.85 -5.21
CA ARG A 34 24.20 10.23 -5.53
C ARG A 34 24.86 11.22 -4.59
N ASP A 35 24.70 11.03 -3.28
CA ASP A 35 25.21 11.97 -2.29
C ASP A 35 26.75 12.05 -2.34
N ASN A 36 27.43 10.90 -2.56
CA ASN A 36 28.88 10.85 -2.74
C ASN A 36 29.35 11.60 -4.01
N GLN A 37 28.71 11.36 -5.16
CA GLN A 37 29.11 12.03 -6.42
C GLN A 37 28.85 13.53 -6.37
N LEU A 38 27.74 13.96 -5.76
CA LEU A 38 27.45 15.39 -5.61
C LEU A 38 28.42 16.06 -4.66
N LYS A 39 28.81 15.40 -3.56
CA LYS A 39 29.86 15.89 -2.66
C LYS A 39 31.21 16.02 -3.34
N GLU A 40 31.60 15.05 -4.18
CA GLU A 40 32.83 15.12 -4.95
C GLU A 40 32.84 16.31 -5.93
N LEU A 41 31.72 16.54 -6.63
CA LEU A 41 31.57 17.69 -7.53
C LEU A 41 31.60 19.02 -6.78
N GLN A 42 30.98 19.10 -5.60
CA GLN A 42 31.04 20.28 -4.74
C GLN A 42 32.48 20.58 -4.28
N GLU A 43 33.25 19.56 -3.88
CA GLU A 43 34.64 19.76 -3.46
C GLU A 43 35.52 20.20 -4.65
N LYS A 44 35.33 19.61 -5.85
CA LYS A 44 35.99 20.07 -7.08
C LYS A 44 35.64 21.52 -7.41
N LEU A 45 34.38 21.92 -7.24
CA LEU A 45 33.94 23.30 -7.46
C LEU A 45 34.63 24.26 -6.49
N LYS A 46 34.73 23.90 -5.21
CA LYS A 46 35.41 24.70 -4.19
C LYS A 46 36.91 24.85 -4.46
N VAL A 47 37.59 23.77 -4.84
CA VAL A 47 39.01 23.82 -5.23
C VAL A 47 39.20 24.71 -6.47
N ASN A 48 38.32 24.57 -7.47
CA ASN A 48 38.35 25.41 -8.67
C ASN A 48 38.11 26.89 -8.35
N GLU A 49 37.20 27.20 -7.43
CA GLU A 49 36.93 28.57 -6.98
C GLU A 49 38.14 29.25 -6.34
N VAL A 50 38.88 28.52 -5.50
CA VAL A 50 40.15 29.00 -4.93
C VAL A 50 41.16 29.28 -6.05
N LEU A 51 41.27 28.40 -7.03
CA LEU A 51 42.17 28.57 -8.17
C LEU A 51 41.81 29.79 -9.03
N VAL A 52 40.52 29.98 -9.35
CA VAL A 52 40.01 31.14 -10.10
C VAL A 52 40.33 32.44 -9.35
N THR A 53 40.10 32.46 -8.03
CA THR A 53 40.43 33.63 -7.19
C THR A 53 41.92 33.95 -7.24
N GLN A 54 42.78 32.94 -7.03
CA GLN A 54 44.23 33.10 -7.07
C GLN A 54 44.74 33.60 -8.44
N LEU A 55 44.17 33.09 -9.54
CA LEU A 55 44.56 33.53 -10.89
C LEU A 55 44.09 34.95 -11.17
N THR A 56 42.89 35.31 -10.72
CA THR A 56 42.34 36.67 -10.83
C THR A 56 43.21 37.67 -10.06
N ASP A 57 43.59 37.34 -8.82
CA ASP A 57 44.47 38.18 -8.00
C ASP A 57 45.86 38.34 -8.62
N LYS A 58 46.42 37.28 -9.21
CA LYS A 58 47.71 37.33 -9.92
C LYS A 58 47.65 38.21 -11.16
N ILE A 59 46.56 38.14 -11.92
CA ILE A 59 46.35 39.00 -13.10
C ILE A 59 46.26 40.46 -12.66
N ALA A 60 45.43 40.78 -11.66
CA ALA A 60 45.30 42.14 -11.12
C ALA A 60 46.63 42.69 -10.58
N ALA A 61 47.41 41.86 -9.88
CA ALA A 61 48.74 42.24 -9.38
C ALA A 61 49.79 42.46 -10.49
N SER A 62 49.60 41.83 -11.66
CA SER A 62 50.48 41.95 -12.83
C SER A 62 50.21 43.19 -13.68
N GLU A 63 49.03 43.81 -13.55
CA GLU A 63 48.68 45.07 -14.23
C GLU A 63 49.47 46.27 -13.67
N GLY A 64 49.91 46.22 -12.41
CA GLY A 64 50.70 47.27 -11.75
C GLY A 64 52.23 47.09 -11.79
N LYS A 65 52.78 46.09 -12.49
CA LYS A 65 54.23 45.77 -12.55
C LYS A 65 54.69 45.58 -14.01
N ASN A 66 56.01 45.68 -14.26
CA ASN A 66 56.67 45.31 -15.52
C ASN A 66 56.63 43.78 -15.80
N ALA A 67 55.50 43.12 -15.56
CA ALA A 67 55.29 41.73 -15.92
C ALA A 67 55.29 41.61 -17.45
N SER A 68 55.99 40.61 -17.98
CA SER A 68 56.07 40.42 -19.43
C SER A 68 54.68 40.09 -19.99
N GLU A 69 54.37 40.57 -21.19
CA GLU A 69 53.10 40.27 -21.88
C GLU A 69 52.84 38.77 -22.00
N LYS A 70 53.90 37.97 -22.11
CA LYS A 70 53.85 36.51 -22.12
C LYS A 70 53.28 35.93 -20.82
N GLU A 71 53.72 36.42 -19.66
CA GLU A 71 53.26 35.94 -18.35
C GLU A 71 51.78 36.31 -18.12
N LYS A 72 51.35 37.48 -18.60
CA LYS A 72 49.94 37.90 -18.57
C LYS A 72 49.08 36.98 -19.43
N MET A 73 49.52 36.68 -20.65
CA MET A 73 48.82 35.80 -21.58
C MET A 73 48.69 34.37 -21.03
N GLU A 74 49.77 33.80 -20.48
CA GLU A 74 49.74 32.48 -19.84
C GLU A 74 48.79 32.40 -18.63
N ASN A 75 48.71 33.46 -17.82
CA ASN A 75 47.78 33.51 -16.69
C ASN A 75 46.32 33.65 -17.14
N LEU A 76 46.06 34.40 -18.22
CA LEU A 76 44.74 34.51 -18.83
C LEU A 76 44.28 33.18 -19.43
N GLU A 77 45.15 32.46 -20.13
CA GLU A 77 44.85 31.11 -20.65
C GLU A 77 44.51 30.13 -19.51
N LYS A 78 45.29 30.15 -18.42
CA LYS A 78 45.00 29.33 -17.22
C LYS A 78 43.68 29.70 -16.57
N LEU A 79 43.35 30.99 -16.50
CA LEU A 79 42.07 31.46 -15.97
C LEU A 79 40.92 30.98 -16.86
N GLN A 80 41.05 31.10 -18.19
CA GLN A 80 40.05 30.60 -19.14
C GLN A 80 39.82 29.10 -18.97
N LEU A 81 40.89 28.29 -18.90
CA LEU A 81 40.78 26.85 -18.65
C LEU A 81 40.12 26.54 -17.29
N ALA A 82 40.42 27.32 -16.25
CA ALA A 82 39.81 27.17 -14.94
C ALA A 82 38.31 27.50 -14.96
N LEU A 83 37.91 28.55 -15.68
CA LEU A 83 36.51 28.95 -15.88
C LEU A 83 35.75 27.91 -16.72
N ASP A 84 36.34 27.40 -17.80
CA ASP A 84 35.77 26.32 -18.61
C ASP A 84 35.56 25.05 -17.78
N ASN A 85 36.52 24.72 -16.91
CA ASN A 85 36.38 23.59 -15.98
C ASN A 85 35.28 23.85 -14.95
N ARG A 86 35.15 25.09 -14.43
CA ARG A 86 34.05 25.48 -13.55
C ARG A 86 32.70 25.27 -14.20
N LEU A 87 32.54 25.73 -15.45
CA LEU A 87 31.31 25.56 -16.23
C LEU A 87 30.98 24.08 -16.43
N LYS A 88 31.96 23.23 -16.76
CA LYS A 88 31.76 21.78 -16.87
C LYS A 88 31.22 21.16 -15.57
N ILE A 89 31.83 21.49 -14.42
CA ILE A 89 31.38 20.98 -13.11
C ILE A 89 29.94 21.43 -12.81
N LEU A 90 29.62 22.69 -13.09
CA LEU A 90 28.28 23.24 -12.89
C LEU A 90 27.23 22.61 -13.82
N GLU A 91 27.61 22.19 -15.03
CA GLU A 91 26.74 21.44 -15.94
C GLU A 91 26.59 19.96 -15.57
N GLU A 92 27.63 19.34 -14.99
CA GLU A 92 27.64 17.93 -14.61
C GLU A 92 26.78 17.64 -13.38
N ALA A 93 26.82 18.52 -12.35
CA ALA A 93 26.08 18.33 -11.10
C ALA A 93 24.57 18.07 -11.28
N PRO A 94 23.79 18.91 -12.01
CA PRO A 94 22.36 18.64 -12.21
C PRO A 94 22.11 17.37 -13.03
N LYS A 95 22.96 17.06 -14.01
CA LYS A 95 22.84 15.83 -14.82
C LYS A 95 23.04 14.59 -13.96
N THR A 96 24.07 14.58 -13.11
CA THR A 96 24.34 13.50 -12.16
C THR A 96 23.18 13.28 -11.22
N LYS A 97 22.65 14.36 -10.64
CA LYS A 97 21.48 14.32 -9.75
C LYS A 97 20.26 13.71 -10.44
N ILE A 98 19.90 14.21 -11.62
CA ILE A 98 18.71 13.74 -12.36
C ILE A 98 18.88 12.30 -12.84
N ASN A 99 20.09 11.90 -13.27
CA ASN A 99 20.38 10.52 -13.66
C ASN A 99 20.15 9.55 -12.49
N LEU A 100 20.78 9.81 -11.34
CA LEU A 100 20.67 8.92 -10.18
C LEU A 100 19.28 8.94 -9.55
N ASN A 101 18.63 10.10 -9.47
CA ASN A 101 17.24 10.17 -9.03
C ASN A 101 16.29 9.49 -10.03
N GLY A 102 16.58 9.51 -11.33
CA GLY A 102 15.83 8.76 -12.34
C GLY A 102 15.98 7.24 -12.18
N GLN A 103 17.18 6.77 -11.86
CA GLN A 103 17.41 5.37 -11.49
C GLN A 103 16.59 4.98 -10.26
N LEU A 104 16.64 5.81 -9.21
CA LEU A 104 15.84 5.61 -7.99
C LEU A 104 14.34 5.60 -8.28
N ALA A 105 13.85 6.52 -9.12
CA ALA A 105 12.46 6.58 -9.50
C ALA A 105 12.00 5.25 -10.13
N PHE A 106 12.79 4.69 -11.05
CA PHE A 106 12.44 3.43 -11.69
C PHE A 106 12.48 2.24 -10.72
N THR A 107 13.50 2.15 -9.86
CA THR A 107 13.57 1.06 -8.87
C THR A 107 12.43 1.10 -7.87
N GLU A 108 11.94 2.29 -7.54
CA GLU A 108 10.84 2.46 -6.61
C GLU A 108 9.48 2.22 -7.25
N LEU A 109 9.34 2.52 -8.55
CA LEU A 109 8.20 2.09 -9.33
C LEU A 109 8.08 0.55 -9.37
N LEU A 110 9.21 -0.15 -9.44
CA LEU A 110 9.25 -1.62 -9.36
C LEU A 110 8.76 -2.10 -7.99
N SER A 111 9.24 -1.49 -6.91
CA SER A 111 8.81 -1.80 -5.54
C SER A 111 7.31 -1.59 -5.34
N ILE A 112 6.74 -0.49 -5.85
CA ILE A 112 5.30 -0.21 -5.79
C ILE A 112 4.50 -1.32 -6.51
N GLN A 113 4.95 -1.76 -7.68
CA GLN A 113 4.26 -2.84 -8.40
C GLN A 113 4.14 -4.12 -7.57
N ARG A 114 5.24 -4.50 -6.89
CA ARG A 114 5.26 -5.69 -6.03
C ARG A 114 4.27 -5.53 -4.88
N ASP A 115 4.32 -4.39 -4.22
CA ASP A 115 3.55 -4.13 -2.99
C ASP A 115 2.05 -3.99 -3.28
N ILE A 116 1.67 -3.52 -4.48
CA ILE A 116 0.28 -3.38 -4.91
C ILE A 116 -0.40 -4.74 -5.23
N GLN A 117 0.35 -5.84 -5.36
CA GLN A 117 -0.18 -7.18 -5.67
C GLN A 117 0.14 -8.24 -4.60
N PRO A 118 -0.16 -8.04 -3.29
CA PRO A 118 0.15 -9.05 -2.29
C PRO A 118 -0.91 -10.15 -2.29
N VAL A 119 -0.58 -11.27 -2.93
CA VAL A 119 -1.43 -12.48 -3.01
C VAL A 119 -1.91 -12.94 -1.63
N GLU A 120 -1.05 -12.87 -0.60
CA GLU A 120 -1.43 -13.27 0.76
C GLU A 120 -2.46 -12.34 1.42
N LEU A 121 -2.38 -11.03 1.17
CA LEU A 121 -3.36 -10.07 1.68
C LEU A 121 -4.73 -10.31 1.02
N PHE A 122 -4.73 -10.63 -0.28
CA PHE A 122 -5.96 -10.98 -0.99
C PHE A 122 -6.65 -12.20 -0.38
N LEU A 123 -5.91 -13.29 -0.11
CA LEU A 123 -6.48 -14.50 0.48
C LEU A 123 -7.01 -14.28 1.92
N THR A 124 -6.26 -13.53 2.73
CA THR A 124 -6.68 -13.25 4.11
C THR A 124 -7.85 -12.29 4.20
N SER A 125 -7.93 -11.30 3.31
CA SER A 125 -9.09 -10.42 3.19
C SER A 125 -10.33 -11.18 2.72
N GLN A 126 -10.22 -12.08 1.74
CA GLN A 126 -11.34 -12.91 1.30
C GLN A 126 -11.95 -13.73 2.44
N SER A 127 -11.12 -14.42 3.23
CA SER A 127 -11.58 -15.21 4.39
C SER A 127 -12.34 -14.36 5.42
N PHE A 128 -11.87 -13.14 5.67
CA PHE A 128 -12.56 -12.20 6.55
C PHE A 128 -13.92 -11.77 5.98
N PHE A 129 -13.95 -11.32 4.72
CA PHE A 129 -15.19 -10.84 4.09
C PHE A 129 -16.25 -11.93 3.90
N ASP A 130 -15.84 -13.17 3.64
CA ASP A 130 -16.76 -14.31 3.57
C ASP A 130 -17.44 -14.56 4.92
N GLN A 131 -16.67 -14.54 6.02
CA GLN A 131 -17.22 -14.71 7.37
C GLN A 131 -18.08 -13.51 7.80
N LEU A 132 -17.64 -12.29 7.48
CA LEU A 132 -18.38 -11.06 7.73
C LEU A 132 -19.73 -11.08 7.01
N SER A 133 -19.75 -11.50 5.73
CA SER A 133 -20.98 -11.66 4.96
C SER A 133 -21.93 -12.69 5.60
N ASN A 134 -21.40 -13.78 6.15
CA ASN A 134 -22.22 -14.79 6.82
C ASN A 134 -22.85 -14.29 8.14
N ALA A 135 -22.19 -13.39 8.87
CA ALA A 135 -22.78 -12.75 10.05
C ALA A 135 -23.94 -11.81 9.69
N SER A 136 -23.98 -11.26 8.47
CA SER A 136 -25.08 -10.40 8.01
C SER A 136 -26.28 -11.16 7.46
N LYS A 137 -26.18 -12.49 7.25
CA LYS A 137 -27.25 -13.31 6.67
C LYS A 137 -28.22 -13.76 7.75
N ILE A 138 -29.42 -13.18 7.77
CA ILE A 138 -30.45 -13.49 8.77
C ILE A 138 -30.86 -14.98 8.78
N GLN A 139 -30.66 -15.69 7.68
CA GLN A 139 -30.93 -17.13 7.51
C GLN A 139 -29.92 -18.01 8.27
N GLN A 140 -28.79 -17.44 8.72
CA GLN A 140 -27.80 -18.16 9.52
C GLN A 140 -28.18 -18.24 11.01
N TYR A 141 -29.31 -17.64 11.38
CA TYR A 141 -29.81 -17.56 12.74
C TYR A 141 -31.01 -18.49 12.93
N LYS A 142 -30.86 -19.49 13.81
CA LYS A 142 -31.89 -20.50 14.11
C LYS A 142 -33.15 -19.88 14.66
N SER A 143 -33.01 -18.84 15.49
CA SER A 143 -34.17 -18.15 16.09
C SER A 143 -35.01 -17.45 15.01
N PHE A 144 -34.39 -16.99 13.92
CA PHE A 144 -35.12 -16.46 12.76
C PHE A 144 -35.70 -17.57 11.89
N THR A 145 -34.90 -18.56 11.48
CA THR A 145 -35.37 -19.58 10.52
C THR A 145 -36.46 -20.47 11.08
N SER A 146 -36.39 -20.82 12.38
CA SER A 146 -37.44 -21.59 13.04
C SER A 146 -38.74 -20.79 13.14
N TRP A 147 -38.66 -19.53 13.58
CA TRP A 147 -39.81 -18.63 13.64
C TRP A 147 -40.44 -18.42 12.26
N LYS A 148 -39.63 -18.17 11.23
CA LYS A 148 -40.13 -17.96 9.85
C LYS A 148 -40.86 -19.18 9.32
N THR A 149 -40.38 -20.38 9.64
CA THR A 149 -41.05 -21.65 9.26
C THR A 149 -42.43 -21.75 9.89
N ASP A 150 -42.57 -21.38 11.17
CA ASP A 150 -43.87 -21.42 11.85
C ASP A 150 -44.79 -20.31 11.38
N PHE A 151 -44.25 -19.12 11.12
CA PHE A 151 -44.97 -18.01 10.49
C PHE A 151 -45.53 -18.39 9.13
N ASP A 152 -44.75 -19.05 8.26
CA ASP A 152 -45.19 -19.45 6.92
C ASP A 152 -46.32 -20.48 6.96
N LYS A 153 -46.26 -21.42 7.91
CA LYS A 153 -47.35 -22.38 8.15
C LYS A 153 -48.63 -21.67 8.61
N TRP A 154 -48.51 -20.73 9.55
CA TRP A 154 -49.65 -19.96 10.04
C TRP A 154 -50.24 -19.08 8.91
N TYR A 155 -49.39 -18.35 8.20
CA TYR A 155 -49.77 -17.48 7.09
C TYR A 155 -50.56 -18.25 6.03
N SER A 156 -50.09 -19.44 5.65
CA SER A 156 -50.74 -20.28 4.64
C SER A 156 -52.11 -20.83 5.07
N LYS A 157 -52.39 -20.93 6.38
CA LYS A 157 -53.65 -21.45 6.91
C LYS A 157 -54.66 -20.35 7.22
N GLU A 158 -54.21 -19.26 7.83
CA GLU A 158 -55.09 -18.25 8.45
C GLU A 158 -54.71 -16.80 8.09
N GLY A 159 -53.47 -16.55 7.68
CA GLY A 159 -52.97 -15.18 7.46
C GLY A 159 -53.24 -14.57 6.09
N GLN A 160 -53.76 -15.34 5.12
CA GLN A 160 -53.96 -14.86 3.74
C GLN A 160 -55.11 -13.86 3.57
N SER A 161 -56.07 -13.83 4.50
CA SER A 161 -57.26 -12.97 4.39
C SER A 161 -57.00 -11.50 4.73
N ASP A 162 -55.87 -11.16 5.35
CA ASP A 162 -55.53 -9.81 5.77
C ASP A 162 -54.43 -9.22 4.87
N ALA A 163 -54.76 -8.11 4.20
CA ALA A 163 -53.85 -7.39 3.30
C ALA A 163 -52.58 -6.88 4.02
N LEU A 164 -52.68 -6.47 5.28
CA LEU A 164 -51.55 -6.03 6.09
C LEU A 164 -50.60 -7.20 6.35
N VAL A 165 -51.14 -8.38 6.67
CA VAL A 165 -50.36 -9.61 6.86
C VAL A 165 -49.68 -10.02 5.56
N GLY A 166 -50.34 -9.82 4.42
CA GLY A 166 -49.75 -10.00 3.09
C GLY A 166 -48.48 -9.16 2.87
N VAL A 167 -48.52 -7.87 3.21
CA VAL A 167 -47.35 -6.96 3.11
C VAL A 167 -46.22 -7.39 4.06
N ILE A 168 -46.55 -7.84 5.27
CA ILE A 168 -45.58 -8.36 6.25
C ILE A 168 -44.89 -9.61 5.70
N ASN A 169 -45.69 -10.57 5.20
CA ASN A 169 -45.17 -11.80 4.63
C ASN A 169 -44.28 -11.54 3.41
N GLN A 170 -44.66 -10.60 2.53
CA GLN A 170 -43.83 -10.22 1.40
C GLN A 170 -42.51 -9.61 1.86
N SER A 171 -42.53 -8.67 2.82
CA SER A 171 -41.31 -8.07 3.39
C SER A 171 -40.38 -9.13 3.98
N LEU A 172 -40.91 -10.05 4.80
CA LEU A 172 -40.15 -11.15 5.38
C LEU A 172 -39.61 -12.12 4.33
N SER A 173 -40.39 -12.40 3.29
CA SER A 173 -39.96 -13.28 2.20
C SER A 173 -38.78 -12.68 1.43
N LEU A 174 -38.82 -11.39 1.12
CA LEU A 174 -37.75 -10.67 0.43
C LEU A 174 -36.46 -10.65 1.28
N ILE A 175 -36.59 -10.39 2.59
CA ILE A 175 -35.47 -10.41 3.54
C ILE A 175 -34.91 -11.84 3.73
N SER A 176 -35.77 -12.85 3.71
CA SER A 176 -35.36 -14.23 3.94
C SER A 176 -34.75 -14.90 2.70
N ASN A 177 -34.92 -14.31 1.51
CA ASN A 177 -34.44 -14.92 0.27
C ASN A 177 -32.97 -14.54 -0.02
N VAL A 178 -32.08 -15.52 0.08
CA VAL A 178 -30.63 -15.38 -0.16
C VAL A 178 -30.30 -14.94 -1.60
N SER A 179 -31.19 -15.23 -2.57
CA SER A 179 -31.00 -14.85 -3.98
C SER A 179 -31.31 -13.39 -4.27
N GLN A 180 -31.98 -12.69 -3.34
CA GLN A 180 -32.30 -11.29 -3.51
C GLN A 180 -31.26 -10.45 -2.78
N ALA A 181 -30.60 -9.55 -3.51
CA ALA A 181 -29.64 -8.59 -2.96
C ALA A 181 -30.34 -7.46 -2.18
N VAL A 182 -31.36 -7.80 -1.38
CA VAL A 182 -32.09 -6.84 -0.55
C VAL A 182 -31.25 -6.59 0.69
N PRO A 183 -30.81 -5.34 0.95
CA PRO A 183 -30.05 -5.04 2.15
C PRO A 183 -30.88 -5.32 3.40
N LEU A 184 -30.27 -5.89 4.44
CA LEU A 184 -30.93 -6.15 5.71
C LEU A 184 -31.11 -4.85 6.53
N TYR A 185 -31.46 -3.73 5.91
CA TYR A 185 -31.78 -2.48 6.58
C TYR A 185 -32.74 -1.64 5.72
N GLY A 186 -33.27 -0.56 6.30
CA GLY A 186 -34.18 0.35 5.60
C GLY A 186 -35.66 -0.05 5.70
N THR A 187 -36.46 0.45 4.76
CA THR A 187 -37.93 0.46 4.88
C THR A 187 -38.54 -0.93 4.92
N MET A 188 -38.00 -1.90 4.18
CA MET A 188 -38.52 -3.27 4.16
C MET A 188 -38.30 -3.99 5.50
N VAL A 189 -37.11 -3.86 6.09
CA VAL A 189 -36.82 -4.45 7.41
C VAL A 189 -37.63 -3.74 8.50
N ASN A 190 -37.75 -2.42 8.45
CA ASN A 190 -38.59 -1.67 9.38
C ASN A 190 -40.07 -2.08 9.28
N THR A 191 -40.57 -2.30 8.06
CA THR A 191 -41.95 -2.79 7.82
C THR A 191 -42.13 -4.19 8.38
N ALA A 192 -41.17 -5.09 8.20
CA ALA A 192 -41.19 -6.42 8.78
C ALA A 192 -41.18 -6.38 10.32
N ILE A 193 -40.28 -5.60 10.94
CA ILE A 193 -40.17 -5.47 12.40
C ILE A 193 -41.46 -4.89 13.00
N SER A 194 -41.92 -3.74 12.49
CA SER A 194 -43.13 -3.09 12.99
C SER A 194 -44.37 -3.93 12.74
N GLY A 195 -44.48 -4.53 11.56
CA GLY A 195 -45.59 -5.38 11.18
C GLY A 195 -45.71 -6.62 12.05
N VAL A 196 -44.60 -7.34 12.27
CA VAL A 196 -44.58 -8.52 13.15
C VAL A 196 -44.85 -8.14 14.61
N THR A 197 -44.34 -6.99 15.07
CA THR A 197 -44.63 -6.49 16.43
C THR A 197 -46.13 -6.27 16.64
N ASN A 198 -46.81 -5.66 15.67
CA ASN A 198 -48.26 -5.45 15.70
C ASN A 198 -49.01 -6.79 15.60
N LEU A 199 -48.54 -7.70 14.73
CA LEU A 199 -49.16 -8.99 14.50
C LEU A 199 -49.13 -9.88 15.75
N VAL A 200 -48.04 -9.86 16.52
CA VAL A 200 -47.94 -10.56 17.82
C VAL A 200 -49.00 -10.11 18.82
N GLN A 201 -49.35 -8.84 18.84
CA GLN A 201 -50.40 -8.34 19.73
C GLN A 201 -51.78 -8.93 19.37
N THR A 202 -51.97 -9.28 18.09
CA THR A 202 -53.23 -9.86 17.57
C THR A 202 -53.28 -11.40 17.62
N LEU A 203 -52.15 -12.09 17.47
CA LEU A 203 -52.06 -13.56 17.53
C LEU A 203 -52.46 -14.15 18.89
N GLY A 204 -52.13 -13.44 19.99
CA GLY A 204 -52.44 -13.87 21.35
C GLY A 204 -51.92 -15.27 21.73
N LYS A 205 -52.58 -15.94 22.68
CA LYS A 205 -52.21 -17.30 23.17
C LYS A 205 -52.65 -18.45 22.24
N LYS A 206 -53.42 -18.19 21.18
CA LYS A 206 -53.91 -19.24 20.26
C LYS A 206 -52.77 -19.90 19.49
N GLU A 207 -51.83 -19.09 19.00
CA GLU A 207 -50.60 -19.53 18.33
C GLU A 207 -49.40 -19.44 19.28
N LYS A 208 -49.48 -20.21 20.38
CA LYS A 208 -48.55 -20.11 21.52
C LYS A 208 -47.08 -20.20 21.11
N GLU A 209 -46.72 -21.12 20.22
CA GLU A 209 -45.33 -21.30 19.76
C GLU A 209 -44.81 -20.10 18.97
N LEU A 210 -45.63 -19.54 18.07
CA LEU A 210 -45.26 -18.37 17.26
C LEU A 210 -45.12 -17.15 18.15
N TYR A 211 -46.06 -16.94 19.08
CA TYR A 211 -46.01 -15.86 20.07
C TYR A 211 -44.74 -15.94 20.94
N GLU A 212 -44.40 -17.13 21.46
CA GLU A 212 -43.24 -17.33 22.34
C GLU A 212 -41.90 -17.11 21.62
N LYS A 213 -41.78 -17.49 20.33
CA LYS A 213 -40.54 -17.34 19.55
C LYS A 213 -40.34 -15.93 18.98
N THR A 214 -41.40 -15.12 18.86
CA THR A 214 -41.33 -13.83 18.15
C THR A 214 -40.40 -12.80 18.81
N PRO A 215 -40.39 -12.61 20.15
CA PRO A 215 -39.49 -11.62 20.77
C PRO A 215 -38.02 -11.87 20.47
N GLU A 216 -37.59 -13.13 20.49
CA GLU A 216 -36.21 -13.52 20.20
C GLU A 216 -35.87 -13.27 18.72
N MET A 217 -36.77 -13.67 17.80
CA MET A 217 -36.62 -13.41 16.38
C MET A 217 -36.51 -11.91 16.09
N LEU A 218 -37.39 -11.08 16.66
CA LEU A 218 -37.35 -9.63 16.48
C LEU A 218 -36.04 -9.03 17.00
N ARG A 219 -35.52 -9.53 18.13
CA ARG A 219 -34.23 -9.09 18.67
C ARG A 219 -33.09 -9.40 17.71
N ILE A 220 -33.06 -10.62 17.16
CA ILE A 220 -32.08 -11.05 16.15
C ILE A 220 -32.20 -10.23 14.86
N LEU A 221 -33.41 -10.05 14.32
CA LEU A 221 -33.64 -9.27 13.10
C LEU A 221 -33.20 -7.81 13.28
N THR A 222 -33.56 -7.20 14.41
CA THR A 222 -33.22 -5.81 14.72
C THR A 222 -31.71 -5.62 14.84
N VAL A 223 -31.02 -6.46 15.64
CA VAL A 223 -29.57 -6.30 15.83
C VAL A 223 -28.78 -6.59 14.55
N THR A 224 -29.16 -7.62 13.80
CA THR A 224 -28.51 -7.95 12.52
C THR A 224 -28.72 -6.83 11.52
N SER A 225 -29.89 -6.18 11.54
CA SER A 225 -30.18 -5.04 10.69
C SER A 225 -29.33 -3.81 11.00
N GLN A 226 -29.20 -3.47 12.29
CA GLN A 226 -28.36 -2.36 12.73
C GLN A 226 -26.87 -2.62 12.41
N PHE A 227 -26.42 -3.86 12.62
CA PHE A 227 -25.08 -4.28 12.26
C PHE A 227 -24.83 -4.13 10.75
N GLU A 228 -25.75 -4.62 9.91
CA GLU A 228 -25.61 -4.51 8.45
C GLU A 228 -25.63 -3.05 7.98
N GLN A 229 -26.45 -2.20 8.61
CA GLN A 229 -26.47 -0.77 8.30
C GLN A 229 -25.10 -0.13 8.56
N GLN A 230 -24.51 -0.34 9.75
CA GLN A 230 -23.19 0.23 10.07
C GLN A 230 -22.07 -0.38 9.22
N LYS A 231 -22.12 -1.70 9.01
CA LYS A 231 -21.21 -2.42 8.12
C LYS A 231 -21.24 -1.87 6.70
N SER A 232 -22.42 -1.55 6.16
CA SER A 232 -22.56 -1.04 4.77
C SER A 232 -21.78 0.26 4.52
N ILE A 233 -21.61 1.10 5.55
CA ILE A 233 -20.82 2.33 5.48
C ILE A 233 -19.34 1.99 5.35
N ILE A 234 -18.86 1.03 6.13
CA ILE A 234 -17.47 0.55 6.12
C ILE A 234 -17.15 -0.19 4.81
N ASP A 235 -18.10 -1.00 4.31
CA ASP A 235 -17.99 -1.72 3.03
C ASP A 235 -17.96 -0.76 1.84
N HIS A 236 -18.70 0.35 1.92
CA HIS A 236 -18.67 1.38 0.88
C HIS A 236 -17.28 2.00 0.76
N GLU A 237 -16.64 2.36 1.89
CA GLU A 237 -15.27 2.86 1.89
C GLU A 237 -14.29 1.81 1.33
N TRP A 238 -14.46 0.54 1.69
CA TRP A 238 -13.64 -0.54 1.11
C TRP A 238 -13.81 -0.66 -0.42
N THR A 239 -15.02 -0.44 -0.93
CA THR A 239 -15.29 -0.41 -2.37
C THR A 239 -14.58 0.76 -3.05
N LEU A 240 -14.55 1.94 -2.42
CA LEU A 240 -13.81 3.10 -2.93
C LEU A 240 -12.30 2.86 -2.93
N ILE A 241 -11.78 2.25 -1.85
CA ILE A 241 -10.39 1.82 -1.72
C ILE A 241 -10.00 0.86 -2.86
N ASN A 242 -10.83 -0.15 -3.14
CA ASN A 242 -10.57 -1.11 -4.22
C ASN A 242 -10.52 -0.43 -5.60
N LYS A 243 -11.45 0.48 -5.89
CA LYS A 243 -11.44 1.24 -7.15
C LYS A 243 -10.18 2.09 -7.31
N GLU A 244 -9.73 2.71 -6.22
CA GLU A 244 -8.49 3.49 -6.24
C GLU A 244 -7.24 2.61 -6.38
N LEU A 245 -7.21 1.44 -5.75
CA LEU A 245 -6.15 0.45 -5.93
C LEU A 245 -6.05 -0.01 -7.39
N GLU A 246 -7.18 -0.34 -8.02
CA GLU A 246 -7.23 -0.72 -9.44
C GLU A 246 -6.73 0.41 -10.34
N GLN A 247 -7.06 1.66 -10.01
CA GLN A 247 -6.58 2.82 -10.75
C GLN A 247 -5.07 3.01 -10.58
N LEU A 248 -4.54 2.91 -9.36
CA LEU A 248 -3.09 2.94 -9.10
C LEU A 248 -2.36 1.80 -9.81
N GLN A 249 -2.92 0.59 -9.84
CA GLN A 249 -2.38 -0.55 -10.59
C GLN A 249 -2.22 -0.24 -12.08
N LYS A 250 -3.26 0.33 -12.70
CA LYS A 250 -3.25 0.71 -14.12
C LYS A 250 -2.22 1.80 -14.39
N GLU A 251 -2.19 2.85 -13.58
CA GLU A 251 -1.24 3.95 -13.71
C GLU A 251 0.21 3.49 -13.50
N ASN A 252 0.46 2.64 -12.50
CA ASN A 252 1.77 2.06 -12.24
C ASN A 252 2.25 1.21 -13.42
N THR A 253 1.38 0.34 -13.94
CA THR A 253 1.68 -0.52 -15.09
C THR A 253 1.98 0.32 -16.33
N ALA A 254 1.15 1.31 -16.64
CA ALA A 254 1.36 2.20 -17.79
C ALA A 254 2.68 2.97 -17.68
N LEU A 255 2.96 3.55 -16.49
CA LEU A 255 4.20 4.27 -16.26
C LEU A 255 5.43 3.35 -16.34
N MET A 256 5.31 2.11 -15.88
CA MET A 256 6.37 1.10 -15.99
C MET A 256 6.68 0.80 -17.46
N GLU A 257 5.65 0.55 -18.26
CA GLU A 257 5.78 0.28 -19.70
C GLU A 257 6.40 1.46 -20.45
N ASP A 258 5.95 2.68 -20.17
CA ASP A 258 6.50 3.90 -20.74
C ASP A 258 7.99 4.06 -20.42
N GLN A 259 8.38 3.91 -19.16
CA GLN A 259 9.78 4.04 -18.73
C GLN A 259 10.66 2.91 -19.27
N MET A 260 10.17 1.67 -19.25
CA MET A 260 10.89 0.52 -19.83
C MET A 260 11.17 0.75 -21.31
N SER A 261 10.16 1.21 -22.07
CA SER A 261 10.32 1.55 -23.48
C SER A 261 11.35 2.67 -23.68
N TYR A 262 11.27 3.74 -22.90
CA TYR A 262 12.20 4.87 -22.96
C TYR A 262 13.66 4.44 -22.69
N PHE A 263 13.88 3.66 -21.64
CA PHE A 263 15.20 3.19 -21.22
C PHE A 263 15.71 1.96 -21.99
N GLY A 264 14.87 1.32 -22.80
CA GLY A 264 15.24 0.11 -23.54
C GLY A 264 15.30 -1.15 -22.68
N ILE A 265 14.50 -1.21 -21.62
CA ILE A 265 14.36 -2.38 -20.73
C ILE A 265 13.31 -3.31 -21.33
N ALA A 266 13.66 -4.59 -21.50
CA ALA A 266 12.79 -5.55 -22.16
C ALA A 266 11.69 -6.08 -21.22
N LYS A 267 10.42 -6.01 -21.67
CA LYS A 267 9.25 -6.41 -20.87
C LYS A 267 9.26 -7.91 -20.51
N ASP A 268 9.78 -8.76 -21.38
CA ASP A 268 9.90 -10.21 -21.11
C ASP A 268 10.91 -10.52 -20.00
N ARG A 269 11.99 -9.71 -19.90
CA ARG A 269 12.95 -9.81 -18.79
C ARG A 269 12.32 -9.36 -17.49
N TYR A 270 11.61 -8.23 -17.51
CA TYR A 270 10.86 -7.75 -16.35
C TYR A 270 9.88 -8.79 -15.81
N GLN A 271 9.09 -9.42 -16.69
CA GLN A 271 8.14 -10.46 -16.28
C GLN A 271 8.84 -11.65 -15.61
N ARG A 272 9.90 -12.18 -16.22
CA ARG A 272 10.60 -13.38 -15.72
C ARG A 272 11.45 -13.11 -14.48
N ASN A 273 12.22 -12.03 -14.49
CA ASN A 273 13.27 -11.79 -13.51
C ASN A 273 12.83 -10.90 -12.34
N TYR A 274 11.64 -10.27 -12.43
CA TYR A 274 11.11 -9.44 -11.35
C TYR A 274 9.73 -9.89 -10.87
N LEU A 275 8.74 -9.93 -11.77
CA LEU A 275 7.36 -10.25 -11.37
C LEU A 275 7.20 -11.71 -10.93
N GLN A 276 7.79 -12.65 -11.67
CA GLN A 276 7.71 -14.08 -11.39
C GLN A 276 8.84 -14.60 -10.50
N ALA A 277 9.79 -13.72 -10.14
CA ALA A 277 10.88 -14.09 -9.26
C ALA A 277 10.34 -14.48 -7.88
N THR A 278 10.82 -15.59 -7.33
CA THR A 278 10.46 -16.08 -6.00
C THR A 278 11.40 -15.57 -4.91
N LEU A 279 12.64 -15.24 -5.27
CA LEU A 279 13.67 -14.75 -4.35
C LEU A 279 13.81 -13.24 -4.46
N ASP A 280 13.97 -12.57 -3.31
CA ASP A 280 14.24 -11.13 -3.30
C ASP A 280 15.59 -10.78 -3.93
N ALA A 281 16.58 -11.67 -3.82
CA ALA A 281 17.89 -11.50 -4.46
C ALA A 281 17.78 -11.35 -5.99
N ASP A 282 16.91 -12.11 -6.64
CA ASP A 282 16.69 -12.03 -8.10
C ASP A 282 16.05 -10.69 -8.49
N ARG A 283 15.12 -10.21 -7.65
CA ARG A 283 14.47 -8.90 -7.85
C ARG A 283 15.47 -7.75 -7.70
N GLU A 284 16.35 -7.82 -6.68
CA GLU A 284 17.41 -6.82 -6.50
C GLU A 284 18.45 -6.89 -7.63
N ALA A 285 18.78 -8.08 -8.13
CA ALA A 285 19.62 -8.24 -9.32
C ALA A 285 19.00 -7.55 -10.55
N PHE A 286 17.69 -7.75 -10.78
CA PHE A 286 16.99 -7.06 -11.86
C PHE A 286 16.94 -5.54 -11.68
N LYS A 287 16.73 -5.03 -10.45
CA LYS A 287 16.83 -3.58 -10.18
C LYS A 287 18.21 -3.04 -10.58
N ASN A 288 19.28 -3.77 -10.29
CA ASN A 288 20.64 -3.41 -10.69
C ASN A 288 20.85 -3.45 -12.21
N GLU A 289 20.29 -4.44 -12.93
CA GLU A 289 20.30 -4.46 -14.39
C GLU A 289 19.61 -3.21 -14.98
N CYS A 290 18.47 -2.83 -14.42
CA CYS A 290 17.73 -1.64 -14.86
C CYS A 290 18.54 -0.37 -14.60
N ARG A 291 19.19 -0.28 -13.44
CA ARG A 291 20.09 0.82 -13.09
C ARG A 291 21.18 1.03 -14.14
N LYS A 292 21.81 -0.05 -14.60
CA LYS A 292 22.79 -0.02 -15.68
C LYS A 292 22.17 0.41 -17.01
N ALA A 293 21.04 -0.18 -17.39
CA ALA A 293 20.35 0.15 -18.65
C ALA A 293 19.96 1.64 -18.74
N ILE A 294 19.47 2.20 -17.63
CA ILE A 294 19.14 3.63 -17.52
C ILE A 294 20.39 4.49 -17.72
N SER A 295 21.50 4.16 -17.04
CA SER A 295 22.77 4.87 -17.16
C SER A 295 23.31 4.83 -18.60
N ASP A 296 23.32 3.65 -19.22
CA ASP A 296 23.77 3.44 -20.60
C ASP A 296 22.91 4.25 -21.60
N LYS A 297 21.59 4.27 -21.39
CA LYS A 297 20.65 5.07 -22.19
C LYS A 297 20.93 6.57 -22.06
N ILE A 298 21.07 7.08 -20.83
CA ILE A 298 21.33 8.51 -20.58
C ILE A 298 22.68 8.91 -21.19
N ALA A 299 23.72 8.09 -21.03
CA ALA A 299 25.02 8.33 -21.64
C ALA A 299 24.94 8.40 -23.17
N LYS A 300 24.08 7.59 -23.81
CA LYS A 300 23.81 7.68 -25.25
C LYS A 300 23.11 8.98 -25.63
N LEU A 301 22.07 9.38 -24.87
CA LEU A 301 21.31 10.60 -25.12
C LEU A 301 22.15 11.87 -24.95
N GLU A 302 23.13 11.85 -24.05
CA GLU A 302 24.04 12.99 -23.81
C GLU A 302 25.10 13.15 -24.92
N ARG A 303 25.43 12.07 -25.64
CA ARG A 303 26.37 12.10 -26.78
C ARG A 303 25.72 12.55 -28.09
N ASP A 304 24.40 12.45 -28.18
CA ASP A 304 23.63 12.79 -29.38
C ASP A 304 23.27 14.28 -29.39
N ALA A 305 23.61 14.97 -30.49
CA ALA A 305 23.42 16.42 -30.62
C ALA A 305 21.94 16.85 -30.56
N GLU A 306 21.00 15.99 -30.93
CA GLU A 306 19.57 16.33 -30.93
C GLU A 306 18.95 16.19 -29.54
N THR A 307 19.49 15.32 -28.69
CA THR A 307 18.92 14.97 -27.37
C THR A 307 19.75 15.44 -26.18
N ARG A 308 20.99 15.92 -26.41
CA ARG A 308 21.90 16.39 -25.35
C ARG A 308 21.22 17.39 -24.41
N GLY A 309 21.26 17.11 -23.11
CA GLY A 309 20.58 17.90 -22.07
C GLY A 309 19.04 17.86 -22.07
N LYS A 310 18.37 17.54 -23.18
CA LYS A 310 16.89 17.51 -23.27
C LYS A 310 16.25 16.33 -22.52
N TRP A 311 17.00 15.25 -22.35
CA TRP A 311 16.55 14.05 -21.63
C TRP A 311 16.20 14.32 -20.16
N MET A 312 16.78 15.37 -19.56
CA MET A 312 16.58 15.72 -18.15
C MET A 312 15.10 15.96 -17.82
N GLY A 313 14.40 16.79 -18.62
CA GLY A 313 12.99 17.11 -18.37
C GLY A 313 12.06 15.89 -18.47
N GLN A 314 12.39 14.93 -19.35
CA GLN A 314 11.65 13.68 -19.46
C GLN A 314 11.84 12.80 -18.21
N VAL A 315 13.08 12.70 -17.72
CA VAL A 315 13.40 11.95 -16.50
C VAL A 315 12.77 12.60 -15.26
N GLU A 316 12.80 13.92 -15.14
CA GLU A 316 12.12 14.65 -14.07
C GLU A 316 10.61 14.40 -14.09
N THR A 317 9.99 14.40 -15.27
CA THR A 317 8.57 14.07 -15.42
C THR A 317 8.26 12.66 -14.89
N TYR A 318 9.11 11.68 -15.18
CA TYR A 318 8.98 10.34 -14.62
C TYR A 318 9.15 10.33 -13.10
N MET A 319 10.17 11.01 -12.59
CA MET A 319 10.43 11.14 -11.15
C MET A 319 9.20 11.66 -10.40
N TYR A 320 8.57 12.73 -10.89
CA TYR A 320 7.35 13.30 -10.29
C TYR A 320 6.18 12.33 -10.31
N LYS A 321 5.97 11.62 -11.43
CA LYS A 321 4.88 10.64 -11.54
C LYS A 321 5.09 9.47 -10.56
N VAL A 322 6.32 8.96 -10.43
CA VAL A 322 6.64 7.89 -9.46
C VAL A 322 6.40 8.37 -8.03
N GLN A 323 6.88 9.57 -7.68
CA GLN A 323 6.69 10.14 -6.34
C GLN A 323 5.20 10.30 -6.00
N SER A 324 4.41 10.77 -6.96
CA SER A 324 2.95 10.90 -6.81
C SER A 324 2.28 9.55 -6.59
N LEU A 325 2.64 8.51 -7.36
CA LEU A 325 2.12 7.16 -7.18
C LEU A 325 2.48 6.59 -5.80
N ARG A 326 3.73 6.74 -5.36
CA ARG A 326 4.18 6.26 -4.04
C ARG A 326 3.42 6.93 -2.91
N LEU A 327 3.25 8.26 -2.99
CA LEU A 327 2.49 9.03 -2.01
C LEU A 327 1.03 8.57 -1.93
N ARG A 328 0.37 8.44 -3.09
CA ARG A 328 -1.02 7.97 -3.17
C ARG A 328 -1.17 6.54 -2.66
N PHE A 329 -0.20 5.67 -2.94
CA PHE A 329 -0.20 4.31 -2.38
C PHE A 329 -0.06 4.32 -0.85
N GLY A 330 0.81 5.18 -0.30
CA GLY A 330 0.91 5.40 1.16
C GLY A 330 -0.39 5.93 1.79
N GLN A 331 -1.07 6.86 1.12
CA GLN A 331 -2.37 7.37 1.55
C GLN A 331 -3.46 6.29 1.49
N LEU A 332 -3.48 5.49 0.42
CA LEU A 332 -4.43 4.41 0.24
C LEU A 332 -4.25 3.32 1.30
N THR A 333 -3.02 2.91 1.59
CA THR A 333 -2.71 1.96 2.67
C THR A 333 -3.06 2.52 4.05
N THR A 334 -2.91 3.83 4.27
CA THR A 334 -3.42 4.49 5.50
C THR A 334 -4.94 4.37 5.63
N ARG A 335 -5.68 4.57 4.53
CA ARG A 335 -7.14 4.40 4.50
C ARG A 335 -7.56 2.95 4.73
N MET A 336 -6.88 1.99 4.11
CA MET A 336 -7.09 0.56 4.36
C MET A 336 -6.92 0.22 5.84
N GLN A 337 -5.85 0.71 6.47
CA GLN A 337 -5.60 0.52 7.91
C GLN A 337 -6.74 1.10 8.75
N SER A 338 -7.18 2.32 8.44
CA SER A 338 -8.31 2.95 9.14
C SER A 338 -9.59 2.15 8.98
N ASN A 339 -9.88 1.63 7.78
CA ASN A 339 -11.08 0.84 7.51
C ASN A 339 -11.07 -0.51 8.26
N ILE A 340 -9.91 -1.18 8.33
CA ILE A 340 -9.71 -2.39 9.15
C ILE A 340 -10.03 -2.10 10.63
N ALA A 341 -9.57 -0.96 11.15
CA ALA A 341 -9.87 -0.55 12.52
C ALA A 341 -11.37 -0.25 12.75
N GLN A 342 -12.08 0.26 11.74
CA GLN A 342 -13.53 0.44 11.83
C GLN A 342 -14.27 -0.90 11.95
N TYR A 343 -13.85 -1.94 11.22
CA TYR A 343 -14.40 -3.29 11.41
C TYR A 343 -14.13 -3.84 12.82
N GLU A 344 -12.94 -3.57 13.38
CA GLU A 344 -12.61 -3.93 14.77
C GLU A 344 -13.57 -3.28 15.77
N GLN A 345 -13.82 -1.98 15.61
CA GLN A 345 -14.77 -1.23 16.45
C GLN A 345 -16.20 -1.77 16.31
N LEU A 346 -16.63 -2.09 15.08
CA LEU A 346 -17.94 -2.66 14.82
C LEU A 346 -18.10 -4.03 15.53
N ILE A 347 -17.11 -4.91 15.40
CA ILE A 347 -17.12 -6.23 16.04
C ILE A 347 -17.12 -6.11 17.57
N GLN A 348 -16.33 -5.19 18.13
CA GLN A 348 -16.34 -4.94 19.57
C GLN A 348 -17.70 -4.41 20.06
N ALA A 349 -18.29 -3.47 19.32
CA ALA A 349 -19.57 -2.88 19.68
C ALA A 349 -20.70 -3.92 19.70
N TYR A 350 -20.73 -4.83 18.71
CA TYR A 350 -21.78 -5.84 18.52
C TYR A 350 -21.47 -7.21 19.15
N GLY A 351 -20.25 -7.41 19.66
CA GLY A 351 -19.80 -8.65 20.29
C GLY A 351 -20.18 -8.79 21.77
N ASP A 352 -20.78 -7.77 22.39
CA ASP A 352 -21.08 -7.72 23.82
C ASP A 352 -22.28 -8.65 24.20
N PRO A 353 -22.03 -9.78 24.90
CA PRO A 353 -23.07 -10.74 25.25
C PRO A 353 -24.08 -10.20 26.28
N SER A 354 -23.77 -9.10 26.97
CA SER A 354 -24.71 -8.46 27.89
C SER A 354 -25.78 -7.64 27.17
N LYS A 355 -25.51 -7.22 25.92
CA LYS A 355 -26.39 -6.34 25.14
C LYS A 355 -27.19 -7.08 24.08
N PHE A 356 -26.61 -8.11 23.46
CA PHE A 356 -27.17 -8.75 22.27
C PHE A 356 -27.46 -10.25 22.44
N PRO A 357 -28.23 -10.88 21.54
CA PRO A 357 -28.46 -12.33 21.55
C PRO A 357 -27.18 -13.16 21.51
N ALA A 358 -27.13 -14.24 22.30
CA ALA A 358 -25.97 -15.12 22.36
C ALA A 358 -25.62 -15.74 20.99
N GLU A 359 -26.63 -16.11 20.19
CA GLU A 359 -26.41 -16.61 18.83
C GLU A 359 -25.73 -15.56 17.93
N PHE A 360 -26.10 -14.29 18.10
CA PHE A 360 -25.53 -13.17 17.37
C PHE A 360 -24.12 -12.83 17.83
N THR A 361 -23.91 -12.65 19.14
CA THR A 361 -22.59 -12.32 19.67
C THR A 361 -21.58 -13.44 19.42
N SER A 362 -21.98 -14.71 19.43
CA SER A 362 -21.10 -15.83 19.06
C SER A 362 -20.60 -15.72 17.62
N LYS A 363 -21.45 -15.34 16.65
CA LYS A 363 -21.03 -15.15 15.26
C LYS A 363 -20.16 -13.90 15.09
N ILE A 364 -20.49 -12.80 15.76
CA ILE A 364 -19.70 -11.56 15.70
C ILE A 364 -18.32 -11.76 16.31
N THR A 365 -18.24 -12.38 17.49
CA THR A 365 -16.96 -12.62 18.17
C THR A 365 -16.06 -13.61 17.42
N ALA A 366 -16.63 -14.52 16.63
CA ALA A 366 -15.87 -15.40 15.75
C ALA A 366 -15.09 -14.64 14.65
N LEU A 367 -15.52 -13.41 14.30
CA LEU A 367 -14.82 -12.55 13.32
C LEU A 367 -13.50 -11.98 13.85
N ASN A 368 -13.24 -12.02 15.16
CA ASN A 368 -12.00 -11.49 15.73
C ASN A 368 -10.76 -12.19 15.17
N THR A 369 -10.79 -13.52 15.04
CA THR A 369 -9.66 -14.29 14.53
C THR A 369 -9.32 -13.94 13.08
N PRO A 370 -10.24 -14.01 12.10
CA PRO A 370 -9.93 -13.62 10.72
C PRO A 370 -9.58 -12.14 10.59
N LEU A 371 -10.20 -11.24 11.36
CA LEU A 371 -9.84 -9.82 11.36
C LEU A 371 -8.40 -9.61 11.88
N ASN A 372 -8.03 -10.25 12.98
CA ASN A 372 -6.66 -10.15 13.52
C ASN A 372 -5.64 -10.72 12.54
N ASN A 373 -5.98 -11.80 11.82
CA ASN A 373 -5.11 -12.33 10.76
C ASN A 373 -4.92 -11.32 9.63
N LEU A 374 -6.01 -10.69 9.14
CA LEU A 374 -5.96 -9.64 8.13
C LEU A 374 -5.12 -8.44 8.62
N LYS A 375 -5.38 -7.96 9.83
CA LYS A 375 -4.68 -6.83 10.46
C LYS A 375 -3.18 -7.10 10.60
N ASN A 376 -2.80 -8.25 11.15
CA ASN A 376 -1.41 -8.63 11.33
C ASN A 376 -0.68 -8.76 9.98
N LYS A 377 -1.33 -9.37 8.98
CA LYS A 377 -0.76 -9.48 7.63
C LYS A 377 -0.64 -8.14 6.92
N PHE A 378 -1.60 -7.25 7.11
CA PHE A 378 -1.53 -5.89 6.62
C PHE A 378 -0.32 -5.15 7.23
N TYR A 379 -0.15 -5.18 8.55
CA TYR A 379 0.96 -4.52 9.23
C TYR A 379 2.33 -5.13 8.95
N SER A 380 2.41 -6.43 8.70
CA SER A 380 3.68 -7.06 8.30
C SER A 380 4.06 -6.71 6.86
N SER A 381 3.07 -6.39 6.01
CA SER A 381 3.29 -6.16 4.58
C SER A 381 3.47 -4.69 4.23
N PHE A 382 2.85 -3.78 4.99
CA PHE A 382 2.85 -2.35 4.68
C PHE A 382 3.24 -1.48 5.87
N ASN A 383 4.02 -0.45 5.57
CA ASN A 383 4.25 0.66 6.47
C ASN A 383 3.82 1.97 5.78
N PRO A 384 2.55 2.40 5.96
CA PRO A 384 2.01 3.58 5.29
C PRO A 384 2.82 4.85 5.52
N ALA A 385 3.28 5.07 6.76
CA ALA A 385 4.07 6.23 7.12
C ALA A 385 5.40 6.27 6.35
N LYS A 386 6.06 5.12 6.23
CA LYS A 386 7.31 5.01 5.46
C LYS A 386 7.11 5.36 3.98
N TYR A 387 6.02 4.91 3.34
CA TYR A 387 5.76 5.29 1.94
C TYR A 387 5.61 6.81 1.77
N ILE A 388 4.91 7.47 2.69
CA ILE A 388 4.67 8.93 2.65
C ILE A 388 5.98 9.68 2.91
N GLU A 389 6.71 9.33 3.96
CA GLU A 389 7.97 9.97 4.35
C GLU A 389 9.03 9.79 3.26
N ASP A 390 9.26 8.55 2.80
CA ASP A 390 10.22 8.26 1.73
C ASP A 390 9.88 9.01 0.45
N SER A 391 8.58 9.20 0.14
CA SER A 391 8.16 10.01 -1.00
C SER A 391 8.56 11.47 -0.85
N ALA A 392 8.45 12.04 0.35
CA ALA A 392 8.75 13.44 0.60
C ALA A 392 10.25 13.76 0.46
N VAL A 393 11.11 12.82 0.83
CA VAL A 393 12.58 13.01 0.82
C VAL A 393 13.30 12.30 -0.33
N MET A 394 12.56 11.60 -1.20
CA MET A 394 13.07 10.67 -2.22
C MET A 394 14.23 11.23 -3.05
N TYR A 395 14.12 12.48 -3.50
CA TYR A 395 15.05 13.12 -4.44
C TYR A 395 15.89 14.22 -3.80
N ILE A 396 15.84 14.34 -2.47
CA ILE A 396 16.58 15.34 -1.70
C ILE A 396 17.91 14.71 -1.23
N GLU A 397 19.00 15.48 -1.28
CA GLU A 397 20.30 15.12 -0.72
C GLU A 397 20.18 14.95 0.80
N ARG A 398 20.82 13.91 1.36
CA ARG A 398 20.85 13.74 2.82
C ARG A 398 21.97 14.59 3.39
N ASN A 399 21.63 15.43 4.37
CA ASN A 399 22.58 16.29 5.08
C ASN A 399 23.51 15.48 5.99
#